data_AF-A0A3N4KFU7-F1
#
_entry.id   AF-A0A3N4KFU7-F1
#
_cell.length_a   1.000
_cell.length_b   1.000
_cell.length_c   1.000
_cell.angle_alpha   90.00
_cell.angle_beta   90.00
_cell.angle_gamma   90.00
#
_symmetry.space_group_name_H-M   'P 1'
#
loop_
_entity.id
_entity.type
_entity.pdbx_description
1 polymer ?
#
loop_
_entity_poly.entity_id
_entity_poly.type
_entity_poly.pdbx_seq_one_letter_code
_entity_poly.pdbx_strand_id
1 'polypeptide(L)'
;MQTSTTTPQNPKPKPEPNPTPKARPPPPTHRPAKRPLLHPPQTPRTIYISSRTPFVSAVKRAQRFLDTKSTTNITTTKGKGKGAADTKSAKAAKNVDVTLKASGKAIDMTLQVALYFQSQSGYVVRIRT
;
A
#
# COMPACT_ATOMS: atom_id res chain seq x y z
N MET A 1 -67.78 15.06 32.85
CA MET A 1 -66.84 14.19 32.10
C MET A 1 -66.80 14.68 30.67
N GLN A 2 -65.68 15.25 30.22
CA GLN A 2 -65.47 15.67 28.84
C GLN A 2 -64.06 15.22 28.44
N THR A 3 -63.99 14.37 27.42
CA THR A 3 -62.77 13.78 26.87
C THR A 3 -62.26 14.65 25.73
N SER A 4 -61.12 15.31 25.94
CA SER A 4 -60.41 16.01 24.86
C SER A 4 -59.57 15.02 24.05
N THR A 5 -59.98 14.86 22.79
CA THR A 5 -59.33 14.05 21.75
C THR A 5 -57.94 14.58 21.39
N THR A 6 -56.96 13.68 21.37
CA THR A 6 -55.60 13.83 20.86
C THR A 6 -55.59 13.99 19.34
N THR A 7 -55.08 15.12 18.84
CA THR A 7 -54.71 15.27 17.43
C THR A 7 -53.29 14.74 17.22
N PRO A 8 -53.05 13.75 16.33
CA PRO A 8 -51.70 13.28 16.03
C PRO A 8 -50.96 14.32 15.16
N GLN A 9 -49.85 14.83 15.69
CA GLN A 9 -48.97 15.76 14.98
C GLN A 9 -48.19 14.99 13.91
N ASN A 10 -48.51 15.26 12.64
CA ASN A 10 -47.84 14.71 11.47
C ASN A 10 -46.35 15.13 11.47
N PRO A 11 -45.37 14.20 11.44
CA PRO A 11 -43.96 14.58 11.44
C PRO A 11 -43.60 15.26 10.11
N LYS A 12 -43.04 16.48 10.23
CA LYS A 12 -42.56 17.32 9.13
C LYS A 12 -41.66 16.51 8.17
N PRO A 13 -41.88 16.58 6.83
CA PRO A 13 -41.05 15.86 5.87
C PRO A 13 -39.60 16.34 5.96
N LYS A 14 -38.67 15.38 6.06
CA LYS A 14 -37.23 15.61 6.07
C LYS A 14 -36.82 16.24 4.74
N PRO A 15 -36.02 17.33 4.74
CA PRO A 15 -35.60 17.96 3.49
C PRO A 15 -34.74 16.98 2.68
N GLU A 16 -35.15 16.73 1.43
CA GLU A 16 -34.37 15.96 0.48
C GLU A 16 -33.05 16.68 0.16
N PRO A 17 -31.93 15.96 0.03
CA PRO A 17 -30.64 16.56 -0.27
C PRO A 17 -30.68 17.20 -1.66
N ASN A 18 -30.49 18.52 -1.69
CA ASN A 18 -30.43 19.34 -2.89
C ASN A 18 -29.37 18.77 -3.86
N PRO A 19 -29.68 18.49 -5.13
CA PRO A 19 -28.71 17.97 -6.09
C PRO A 19 -27.60 19.01 -6.28
N THR A 20 -26.39 18.68 -5.84
CA THR A 20 -25.24 19.55 -6.05
C THR A 20 -25.01 19.73 -7.56
N PRO A 21 -24.78 20.97 -8.03
CA PRO A 21 -24.52 21.20 -9.45
C PRO A 21 -23.29 20.41 -9.88
N LYS A 22 -23.43 19.64 -10.97
CA LYS A 22 -22.34 18.86 -11.55
C LYS A 22 -21.15 19.79 -11.80
N ALA A 23 -19.95 19.37 -11.37
CA ALA A 23 -18.73 20.15 -11.57
C ALA A 23 -18.54 20.47 -13.05
N ARG A 24 -18.11 21.70 -13.35
CA ARG A 24 -17.80 22.10 -14.73
C ARG A 24 -16.71 21.18 -15.29
N PRO A 25 -16.82 20.77 -16.58
CA PRO A 25 -15.77 19.98 -17.20
C PRO A 25 -14.44 20.74 -17.12
N PRO A 26 -13.32 20.03 -16.86
CA PRO A 26 -12.02 20.65 -16.81
C PRO A 26 -11.67 21.30 -18.15
N PRO A 27 -10.87 22.38 -18.17
CA PRO A 27 -10.49 23.03 -19.42
C PRO A 27 -9.77 22.03 -20.35
N PRO A 28 -9.88 22.17 -21.69
CA PRO A 28 -9.37 21.19 -22.66
C PRO A 28 -7.85 20.91 -22.52
N THR A 29 -7.11 21.88 -22.00
CA THR A 29 -5.66 21.79 -21.78
C THR A 29 -5.28 20.97 -20.54
N HIS A 30 -6.22 20.72 -19.63
CA HIS A 30 -5.93 20.06 -18.37
C HIS A 30 -5.77 18.54 -18.56
N ARG A 31 -4.52 18.09 -18.62
CA ARG A 31 -4.19 16.66 -18.50
C ARG A 31 -4.05 16.31 -17.03
N PRO A 32 -4.93 15.48 -16.45
CA PRO A 32 -4.81 15.08 -15.05
C PRO A 32 -3.48 14.37 -14.82
N ALA A 33 -2.66 14.92 -13.93
CA ALA A 33 -1.41 14.31 -13.53
C ALA A 33 -1.68 13.06 -12.68
N LYS A 34 -0.99 11.96 -12.98
CA LYS A 34 -1.04 10.75 -12.15
C LYS A 34 -0.42 11.07 -10.80
N ARG A 35 -1.17 10.87 -9.71
CA ARG A 35 -0.65 10.96 -8.35
C ARG A 35 0.02 9.64 -7.97
N PRO A 36 1.20 9.66 -7.35
CA PRO A 36 1.78 8.47 -6.76
C PRO A 36 0.80 7.82 -5.76
N LEU A 37 0.85 6.50 -5.65
CA LEU A 37 0.06 5.79 -4.65
C LEU A 37 0.49 6.22 -3.25
N LEU A 38 -0.45 6.28 -2.32
CA LEU A 38 -0.13 6.47 -0.92
C LEU A 38 0.69 5.26 -0.44
N HIS A 39 1.95 5.50 -0.11
CA HIS A 39 2.83 4.45 0.37
C HIS A 39 2.80 4.43 1.90
N PRO A 40 2.49 3.29 2.54
CA PRO A 40 2.68 3.15 3.98
C PRO A 40 4.18 3.32 4.31
N PRO A 41 4.52 3.66 5.57
CA PRO A 41 5.91 3.75 6.00
C PRO A 41 6.67 2.49 5.59
N GLN A 42 7.88 2.67 5.07
CA GLN A 42 8.66 1.60 4.46
C GLN A 42 8.92 0.51 5.51
N THR A 43 8.24 -0.62 5.35
CA THR A 43 8.52 -1.80 6.17
C THR A 43 9.93 -2.29 5.86
N PRO A 44 10.66 -2.82 6.86
CA PRO A 44 12.02 -3.29 6.64
C PRO A 44 12.04 -4.31 5.50
N ARG A 45 13.03 -4.18 4.61
CA ARG A 45 13.27 -5.10 3.46
C ARG A 45 12.14 -5.14 2.41
N THR A 46 11.37 -4.06 2.28
CA THR A 46 10.46 -3.87 1.13
C THR A 46 11.13 -3.09 0.00
N ILE A 47 11.07 -3.63 -1.21
CA ILE A 47 11.59 -3.03 -2.43
C ILE A 47 10.41 -2.69 -3.35
N TYR A 48 10.22 -1.40 -3.61
CA TYR A 48 9.34 -0.95 -4.67
C TYR A 48 10.09 -0.96 -6.00
N ILE A 49 9.49 -1.58 -7.00
CA ILE A 49 10.03 -1.74 -8.33
C ILE A 49 9.31 -0.81 -9.30
N SER A 50 10.08 0.05 -9.97
CA SER A 50 9.59 0.92 -11.04
C SER A 50 9.72 0.22 -12.39
N SER A 51 8.92 0.64 -13.37
CA SER A 51 9.02 0.17 -14.76
C SER A 51 10.35 0.53 -15.43
N ARG A 52 11.11 1.47 -14.88
CA ARG A 52 12.44 1.88 -15.37
C ARG A 52 13.59 1.23 -14.63
N THR A 53 13.31 0.45 -13.58
CA THR A 53 14.35 -0.25 -12.83
C THR A 53 14.96 -1.33 -13.74
N PRO A 54 16.29 -1.39 -13.93
CA PRO A 54 16.90 -2.46 -14.71
C PRO A 54 16.91 -3.77 -13.93
N PHE A 55 16.70 -4.90 -14.62
CA PHE A 55 16.56 -6.24 -14.04
C PHE A 55 17.68 -6.59 -13.04
N VAL A 56 18.94 -6.47 -13.46
CA VAL A 56 20.11 -6.83 -12.64
C VAL A 56 20.18 -6.02 -11.35
N SER A 57 19.76 -4.75 -11.38
CA SER A 57 19.74 -3.91 -10.19
C SER A 57 18.70 -4.39 -9.17
N ALA A 58 17.55 -4.88 -9.63
CA ALA A 58 16.53 -5.42 -8.75
C ALA A 58 17.02 -6.70 -8.06
N VAL A 59 17.65 -7.60 -8.82
CA VAL A 59 18.25 -8.83 -8.29
C VAL A 59 19.30 -8.53 -7.23
N LYS A 60 20.30 -7.70 -7.55
CA LYS A 60 21.37 -7.34 -6.60
C LYS A 60 20.82 -6.66 -5.35
N ARG A 61 19.81 -5.80 -5.48
CA ARG A 61 19.14 -5.17 -4.33
C ARG A 61 18.49 -6.22 -3.44
N ALA A 62 17.72 -7.13 -4.01
CA ALA A 62 17.07 -8.21 -3.26
C ALA A 62 18.11 -9.09 -2.54
N GLN A 63 19.18 -9.47 -3.22
CA GLN A 63 20.26 -10.26 -2.65
C GLN A 63 20.92 -9.55 -1.47
N ARG A 64 21.25 -8.26 -1.57
CA ARG A 64 21.80 -7.50 -0.43
C ARG A 64 20.88 -7.47 0.79
N PHE A 65 19.56 -7.42 0.60
CA PHE A 65 18.61 -7.46 1.71
C PHE A 65 18.49 -8.87 2.34
N LEU A 66 18.79 -9.93 1.58
CA LEU A 66 18.84 -11.31 2.09
C LEU A 66 20.16 -11.60 2.81
N ASP A 67 21.29 -11.11 2.27
CA ASP A 67 22.63 -11.32 2.81
C ASP A 67 22.87 -10.60 4.14
N THR A 68 22.12 -9.52 4.39
CA THR A 68 22.14 -8.79 5.66
C THR A 68 21.44 -9.59 6.77
N LYS A 69 22.19 -10.58 7.28
CA LYS A 69 21.84 -11.48 8.39
C LYS A 69 21.62 -10.68 9.68
N SER A 70 20.40 -10.17 9.85
CA SER A 70 19.89 -9.52 11.05
C SER A 70 20.53 -8.17 11.41
N THR A 71 19.76 -7.34 12.13
CA THR A 71 20.19 -6.09 12.78
C THR A 71 20.77 -5.00 11.89
N THR A 72 19.91 -4.41 11.08
CA THR A 72 19.92 -2.94 11.05
C THR A 72 18.51 -2.50 10.75
N ASN A 73 17.79 -2.15 11.82
CA ASN A 73 16.84 -1.05 11.70
C ASN A 73 17.66 0.11 11.15
N ILE A 74 17.69 0.29 9.83
CA ILE A 74 18.06 1.56 9.21
C ILE A 74 16.88 2.49 9.52
N THR A 75 16.69 2.79 10.81
CA THR A 75 16.14 4.06 11.22
C THR A 75 17.15 5.07 10.72
N THR A 76 16.84 5.69 9.59
CA THR A 76 17.43 6.98 9.24
C THR A 76 17.13 7.91 10.41
N THR A 77 18.03 7.97 11.39
CA THR A 77 17.97 8.89 12.51
C THR A 77 18.25 10.28 11.98
N LYS A 78 17.21 10.89 11.41
CA LYS A 78 17.06 12.33 11.28
C LYS A 78 15.57 12.66 11.40
N GLY A 79 15.03 12.45 12.60
CA GLY A 79 13.63 12.73 12.88
C GLY A 79 13.15 12.02 14.15
N LYS A 80 13.13 12.76 15.24
CA LYS A 80 12.57 12.36 16.53
C LYS A 80 11.06 12.13 16.38
N GLY A 81 10.58 10.92 16.63
CA GLY A 81 9.15 10.61 16.61
C GLY A 81 8.87 9.17 17.01
N LYS A 82 8.47 8.98 18.27
CA LYS A 82 7.95 7.73 18.82
C LYS A 82 6.68 7.31 18.06
N GLY A 83 6.56 6.03 17.76
CA GLY A 83 5.35 5.43 17.21
C GLY A 83 5.48 3.91 17.17
N ALA A 84 5.34 3.28 18.33
CA ALA A 84 5.09 1.85 18.42
C ALA A 84 3.70 1.56 17.83
N ALA A 85 3.62 0.64 16.88
CA ALA A 85 2.36 -0.01 16.52
C ALA A 85 2.65 -1.42 16.01
N ASP A 86 2.05 -2.36 16.72
CA ASP A 86 2.19 -3.80 16.68
C ASP A 86 2.04 -4.47 15.31
N THR A 87 2.88 -5.47 15.05
CA THR A 87 2.40 -6.75 14.53
C THR A 87 3.26 -7.86 15.12
N LYS A 88 2.66 -8.61 16.05
CA LYS A 88 3.15 -9.91 16.51
C LYS A 88 3.30 -10.84 15.29
N SER A 89 4.51 -11.00 14.77
CA SER A 89 4.86 -12.21 14.01
C SER A 89 5.76 -13.06 14.89
N ALA A 90 5.16 -14.13 15.39
CA ALA A 90 5.71 -15.05 16.34
C ALA A 90 7.10 -15.60 15.93
N LYS A 91 7.87 -15.84 16.98
CA LYS A 91 9.19 -16.47 17.05
C LYS A 91 9.14 -17.87 16.39
N ALA A 92 9.41 -17.92 15.09
CA ALA A 92 9.75 -19.13 14.35
C ALA A 92 11.06 -18.84 13.60
N ALA A 93 11.93 -19.83 13.43
CA ALA A 93 13.28 -19.73 12.86
C ALA A 93 13.38 -18.60 11.80
N LYS A 94 14.25 -17.61 12.05
CA LYS A 94 14.28 -16.30 11.37
C LYS A 94 14.67 -16.43 9.89
N ASN A 95 13.79 -16.96 9.06
CA ASN A 95 13.90 -16.88 7.62
C ASN A 95 13.87 -15.39 7.24
N VAL A 96 14.89 -14.95 6.51
CA VAL A 96 15.01 -13.56 6.08
C VAL A 96 14.17 -13.40 4.83
N ASP A 97 13.05 -12.70 4.95
CA ASP A 97 12.15 -12.44 3.84
C ASP A 97 12.38 -11.04 3.25
N VAL A 98 12.28 -10.92 1.93
CA VAL A 98 12.30 -9.66 1.18
C VAL A 98 11.01 -9.54 0.39
N THR A 99 10.34 -8.40 0.50
CA THR A 99 9.07 -8.15 -0.20
C THR A 99 9.31 -7.27 -1.42
N LEU A 100 9.03 -7.79 -2.62
CA LEU A 100 9.02 -7.01 -3.86
C LEU A 100 7.60 -6.50 -4.13
N LYS A 101 7.43 -5.18 -4.26
CA LYS A 101 6.15 -4.55 -4.63
C LYS A 101 6.26 -3.88 -5.99
N ALA A 102 5.36 -4.24 -6.90
CA ALA A 102 5.31 -3.67 -8.24
C ALA A 102 3.85 -3.48 -8.67
N SER A 103 3.62 -2.58 -9.61
CA SER A 103 2.30 -2.36 -10.21
C SER A 103 2.42 -2.01 -11.69
N GLY A 104 1.35 -2.26 -12.45
CA GLY A 104 1.27 -1.98 -13.88
C GLY A 104 2.41 -2.63 -14.68
N LYS A 105 3.09 -1.84 -15.52
CA LYS A 105 4.18 -2.33 -16.40
C LYS A 105 5.34 -2.98 -15.64
N ALA A 106 5.54 -2.67 -14.36
CA ALA A 106 6.63 -3.24 -13.57
C ALA A 106 6.38 -4.69 -13.12
N ILE A 107 5.15 -5.21 -13.24
CA ILE A 107 4.79 -6.57 -12.81
C ILE A 107 5.57 -7.62 -13.62
N ASP A 108 5.66 -7.45 -14.94
CA ASP A 108 6.36 -8.37 -15.85
C ASP A 108 7.82 -8.60 -15.42
N MET A 109 8.60 -7.51 -15.30
CA MET A 109 9.98 -7.60 -14.83
C MET A 109 10.09 -8.17 -13.40
N THR A 110 9.12 -7.88 -12.52
CA THR A 110 9.14 -8.43 -11.16
C THR A 110 8.93 -9.94 -11.15
N LEU A 111 8.08 -10.47 -12.03
CA LEU A 111 7.91 -11.90 -12.22
C LEU A 111 9.19 -12.55 -12.79
N GLN A 112 9.89 -11.88 -13.70
CA GLN A 112 11.19 -12.36 -14.18
C GLN A 112 12.22 -12.45 -13.05
N VAL A 113 12.25 -11.47 -12.14
CA VAL A 113 13.12 -11.51 -10.95
C VAL A 113 12.71 -12.66 -10.02
N ALA A 114 11.40 -12.88 -9.84
CA ALA A 114 10.89 -13.99 -9.05
C ALA A 114 11.30 -15.35 -9.63
N LEU A 115 11.20 -15.53 -10.96
CA LEU A 115 11.64 -16.73 -11.66
C LEU A 115 13.16 -16.94 -11.53
N TYR A 116 13.95 -15.86 -11.59
CA TYR A 116 15.40 -15.94 -11.35
C TYR A 116 15.70 -16.50 -9.96
N PHE A 117 15.04 -16.01 -8.91
CA PHE A 117 15.26 -16.55 -7.56
C PHE A 117 14.71 -17.97 -7.39
N GLN A 118 13.62 -18.31 -8.07
CA GLN A 118 13.07 -19.66 -8.05
C GLN A 118 14.02 -20.68 -8.69
N SER A 119 14.81 -20.29 -9.71
CA SER A 119 15.80 -21.18 -10.33
C SER A 119 17.06 -21.36 -9.48
N GLN A 120 17.32 -20.47 -8.52
CA GLN A 120 18.43 -20.60 -7.58
C GLN A 120 18.05 -21.55 -6.42
N SER A 121 18.98 -22.41 -6.00
CA SER A 121 18.78 -23.27 -4.84
C SER A 121 18.73 -22.45 -3.55
N GLY A 122 17.79 -22.76 -2.65
CA GLY A 122 17.73 -22.16 -1.31
C GLY A 122 16.82 -20.94 -1.16
N TYR A 123 16.07 -20.57 -2.21
CA TYR A 123 15.04 -19.54 -2.12
C TYR A 123 13.65 -20.14 -2.29
N VAL A 124 12.69 -19.63 -1.52
CA VAL A 124 11.27 -19.94 -1.65
C VAL A 124 10.55 -18.68 -2.09
N VAL A 125 9.90 -18.74 -3.24
CA VAL A 125 9.18 -17.60 -3.82
C VAL A 125 7.69 -17.74 -3.58
N ARG A 126 7.05 -16.66 -3.13
CA ARG A 126 5.60 -16.61 -2.90
C ARG A 126 5.00 -15.38 -3.58
N ILE A 127 3.97 -15.59 -4.38
CA ILE A 127 3.27 -14.54 -5.10
C ILE A 127 1.97 -14.21 -4.37
N ARG A 128 1.68 -12.92 -4.22
CA ARG A 128 0.43 -12.38 -3.68
C ARG A 128 -0.07 -11.29 -4.63
N THR A 129 -1.33 -11.39 -5.04
CA THR A 129 -2.02 -10.45 -5.93
C THR A 129 -3.00 -9.59 -5.16
#